data_AF-A0A8S1UDM0-F1
#
_entry.id   AF-A0A8S1UDM0-F1
#
_cell.length_a   1.000
_cell.length_b   1.000
_cell.length_c   1.000
_cell.angle_alpha   90.00
_cell.angle_beta   90.00
_cell.angle_gamma   90.00
#
_symmetry.space_group_name_H-M   'P 1'
#
loop_
_entity.id
_entity.type
_entity.pdbx_description
1 polymer ?
#
loop_
_entity_poly.entity_id
_entity_poly.type
_entity_poly.pdbx_seq_one_letter_code
_entity_poly.pdbx_strand_id
1 'polypeptide(L)'
;MGALYKCQSNYQCSESLIDLIISSGILYYFIMKAKLMFERNNGILLLIDQALCAISIFQMMLQVLYFMFAKSNIWLISLRSIGLVLELLICIILISVILEKEKHEQLFNAGRFGLLLIGLYWLYQGLNHYQESVYIIVEKQQISNLFMSFIGLMLSIVAFVFGFQCVHQLHQYKEYLKLDNKNDSFAHQLLKLETRIIQIKILKLSGLVQFGVQFCWDSLAYFLSSTTIECTRYFMPTTLSTVLIYSVLKLISLTTLPVAVFLVCYECNKEYFGINHNIWNFSRSHRSLKVLPDHEQLKYVEMSEIK
;
A
#
# COMPACT_ATOMS: atom_id res chain seq x y z
N MET A 1 25.49 2.88 24.60
CA MET A 1 24.70 1.64 24.44
C MET A 1 23.29 2.04 24.01
N GLY A 2 22.90 1.65 22.80
CA GLY A 2 21.67 2.12 22.13
C GLY A 2 20.42 1.63 22.83
N ALA A 3 19.52 2.54 23.19
CA ALA A 3 18.28 2.21 23.86
C ALA A 3 17.31 1.57 22.85
N LEU A 4 17.34 0.24 22.77
CA LEU A 4 16.40 -0.59 22.00
C LEU A 4 14.94 -0.42 22.48
N TYR A 5 14.72 0.11 23.68
CA TYR A 5 13.39 0.39 24.23
C TYR A 5 13.45 1.59 25.20
N LYS A 6 13.26 2.83 24.71
CA LYS A 6 12.89 3.95 25.60
C LYS A 6 11.37 3.92 25.80
N CYS A 7 10.87 2.96 26.57
CA CYS A 7 9.48 2.94 27.00
C CYS A 7 9.33 3.71 28.31
N GLN A 8 8.25 4.48 28.47
CA GLN A 8 7.91 5.13 29.74
C GLN A 8 7.04 4.24 30.63
N SER A 9 6.40 3.20 30.07
CA SER A 9 5.58 2.24 30.81
C SER A 9 5.69 0.81 30.26
N ASN A 10 5.36 -0.18 31.10
CA ASN A 10 5.31 -1.59 30.70
C ASN A 10 4.31 -1.82 29.55
N TYR A 11 3.16 -1.13 29.56
CA TYR A 11 2.16 -1.24 28.50
C TYR A 11 2.67 -0.73 27.14
N GLN A 12 3.40 0.40 27.12
CA GLN A 12 4.02 0.90 25.89
C GLN A 12 5.08 -0.05 25.34
N CYS A 13 5.82 -0.72 26.23
CA CYS A 13 6.82 -1.71 25.85
C CYS A 13 6.17 -2.96 25.28
N SER A 14 5.11 -3.48 25.91
CA SER A 14 4.34 -4.61 25.39
C SER A 14 3.74 -4.32 24.01
N GLU A 15 3.11 -3.15 23.82
CA GLU A 15 2.58 -2.73 22.52
C GLU A 15 3.68 -2.69 21.45
N SER A 16 4.81 -2.03 21.74
CA SER A 16 5.91 -1.89 20.78
C SER A 16 6.54 -3.25 20.44
N LEU A 17 6.60 -4.17 21.40
CA LEU A 17 7.11 -5.53 21.18
C LEU A 17 6.15 -6.36 20.31
N ILE A 18 4.84 -6.29 20.56
CA ILE A 18 3.82 -6.94 19.72
C ILE A 18 3.91 -6.42 18.28
N ASP A 19 3.91 -5.10 18.11
CA ASP A 19 3.99 -4.44 16.80
C ASP A 19 5.27 -4.83 16.04
N LEU A 20 6.40 -4.91 16.76
CA LEU A 20 7.69 -5.31 16.20
C LEU A 20 7.68 -6.77 15.75
N ILE A 21 7.18 -7.70 16.58
CA ILE A 21 7.12 -9.13 16.24
C ILE A 21 6.28 -9.34 14.99
N ILE A 22 5.08 -8.75 14.94
CA ILE A 22 4.18 -8.88 13.80
C ILE A 22 4.80 -8.27 12.54
N SER A 23 5.32 -7.05 12.62
CA SER A 23 5.92 -6.35 11.47
C SER A 23 7.17 -7.08 10.96
N SER A 24 7.99 -7.64 11.86
CA SER A 24 9.17 -8.42 11.50
C SER A 24 8.81 -9.74 10.83
N GLY A 25 7.75 -10.41 11.30
CA GLY A 25 7.21 -11.61 10.66
C GLY A 25 6.73 -11.35 9.23
N ILE A 26 6.01 -10.24 9.02
CA ILE A 26 5.55 -9.82 7.69
C ILE A 26 6.75 -9.47 6.80
N LEU A 27 7.72 -8.69 7.30
CA LEU A 27 8.92 -8.33 6.53
C LEU A 27 9.74 -9.57 6.16
N TYR A 28 9.90 -10.53 7.07
CA TYR A 28 10.56 -11.80 6.79
C TYR A 28 9.86 -12.56 5.66
N TYR A 29 8.52 -12.63 5.70
CA TYR A 29 7.72 -13.21 4.61
C TYR A 29 7.98 -12.49 3.28
N PHE A 30 7.96 -11.14 3.29
CA PHE A 30 8.19 -10.33 2.10
C PHE A 30 9.56 -10.58 1.51
N ILE A 31 10.63 -10.58 2.32
CA ILE A 31 12.01 -10.81 1.85
C ILE A 31 12.14 -12.22 1.25
N MET A 32 11.63 -13.24 1.94
CA MET A 32 11.66 -14.62 1.47
C MET A 32 10.98 -14.77 0.10
N LYS A 33 9.81 -14.15 -0.07
CA LYS A 33 9.03 -14.24 -1.30
C LYS A 33 9.54 -13.31 -2.40
N ALA A 34 10.10 -12.14 -2.05
CA ALA A 34 10.75 -11.23 -2.98
C ALA A 34 11.98 -11.86 -3.62
N LYS A 35 12.78 -12.60 -2.84
CA LYS A 35 13.90 -13.38 -3.38
C LYS A 35 13.43 -14.31 -4.51
N LEU A 36 12.32 -15.03 -4.30
CA LEU A 36 11.73 -15.91 -5.31
C LEU A 36 11.24 -15.15 -6.56
N MET A 37 10.65 -13.98 -6.39
CA MET A 37 10.21 -13.13 -7.51
C MET A 37 11.39 -12.62 -8.34
N PHE A 38 12.44 -12.11 -7.69
CA PHE A 38 13.60 -11.52 -8.37
C PHE A 38 14.51 -12.58 -9.01
N GLU A 39 14.64 -13.77 -8.42
CA GLU A 39 15.40 -14.88 -9.02
C GLU A 39 14.70 -15.49 -10.23
N ARG A 40 13.37 -15.45 -10.28
CA ARG A 40 12.55 -16.03 -11.36
C ARG A 40 11.90 -14.97 -12.24
N ASN A 41 12.51 -13.79 -12.33
CA ASN A 41 11.92 -12.59 -12.95
C ASN A 41 11.83 -12.75 -14.48
N ASN A 42 10.82 -13.49 -14.90
CA ASN A 42 10.55 -13.93 -16.26
C ASN A 42 9.73 -12.88 -17.04
N GLY A 43 9.94 -11.58 -16.76
CA GLY A 43 9.14 -10.49 -17.33
C GLY A 43 7.68 -10.46 -16.86
N ILE A 44 7.31 -11.16 -15.79
CA ILE A 44 5.89 -11.34 -15.39
C ILE A 44 5.28 -10.03 -14.83
N LEU A 45 6.09 -9.18 -14.21
CA LEU A 45 5.66 -7.92 -13.58
C LEU A 45 6.10 -6.73 -14.45
N LEU A 46 5.16 -5.82 -14.70
CA LEU A 46 5.46 -4.52 -15.32
C LEU A 46 6.40 -3.71 -14.40
N LEU A 47 7.22 -2.82 -14.98
CA LEU A 47 8.14 -1.93 -14.24
C LEU A 47 7.47 -1.18 -13.08
N ILE A 48 6.22 -0.74 -13.29
CA ILE A 48 5.44 -0.02 -12.27
C ILE A 48 5.05 -0.95 -11.11
N ASP A 49 4.68 -2.20 -11.39
CA ASP A 49 4.34 -3.19 -10.36
C ASP A 49 5.59 -3.62 -9.57
N GLN A 50 6.75 -3.70 -10.23
CA GLN A 50 8.04 -3.93 -9.57
C GLN A 50 8.41 -2.77 -8.64
N ALA A 51 8.23 -1.52 -9.09
CA ALA A 51 8.47 -0.33 -8.29
C ALA A 51 7.54 -0.29 -7.07
N LEU A 52 6.24 -0.57 -7.25
CA LEU A 52 5.28 -0.71 -6.14
C LEU A 52 5.70 -1.77 -5.13
N CYS A 53 6.13 -2.94 -5.60
CA CYS A 53 6.61 -4.03 -4.74
C CYS A 53 7.87 -3.63 -3.96
N ALA A 54 8.82 -2.96 -4.61
CA ALA A 54 10.03 -2.49 -3.96
C ALA A 54 9.72 -1.43 -2.89
N ILE A 55 8.84 -0.47 -3.19
CA ILE A 55 8.42 0.57 -2.25
C ILE A 55 7.67 -0.06 -1.06
N SER A 56 6.81 -1.07 -1.29
CA SER A 56 6.09 -1.73 -0.19
C SER A 56 7.01 -2.53 0.74
N ILE A 57 8.01 -3.23 0.20
CA ILE A 57 9.06 -3.89 0.99
C ILE A 57 9.87 -2.87 1.79
N PHE A 58 10.25 -1.76 1.16
CA PHE A 58 10.98 -0.68 1.81
C PHE A 58 10.16 -0.02 2.94
N GLN A 59 8.85 0.20 2.74
CA GLN A 59 7.95 0.68 3.78
C GLN A 59 7.89 -0.28 4.97
N MET A 60 7.76 -1.60 4.71
CA MET A 60 7.76 -2.61 5.79
C MET A 60 9.08 -2.64 6.55
N MET A 61 10.21 -2.47 5.85
CA MET A 61 11.53 -2.36 6.49
C MET A 61 11.61 -1.14 7.41
N LEU A 62 11.18 0.03 6.93
CA LEU A 62 11.11 1.24 7.75
C LEU A 62 10.17 1.09 8.94
N GLN A 63 9.08 0.33 8.80
CA GLN A 63 8.13 0.09 9.88
C GLN A 63 8.75 -0.74 11.00
N VAL A 64 9.52 -1.78 10.66
CA VAL A 64 10.29 -2.55 11.65
C VAL A 64 11.31 -1.65 12.35
N LEU A 65 12.02 -0.79 11.60
CA LEU A 65 12.96 0.17 12.19
C LEU A 65 12.24 1.18 13.10
N TYR A 66 11.07 1.66 12.73
CA TYR A 66 10.25 2.57 13.55
C TYR A 66 9.88 1.96 14.91
N PHE A 67 9.46 0.70 14.94
CA PHE A 67 9.15 0.00 16.18
C PHE A 67 10.40 -0.37 16.99
N MET A 68 11.53 -0.61 16.34
CA MET A 68 12.81 -0.90 16.99
C MET A 68 13.45 0.36 17.62
N PHE A 69 13.31 1.53 17.01
CA PHE A 69 13.93 2.79 17.46
C PHE A 69 12.96 3.74 18.18
N ALA A 70 12.13 3.18 19.07
CA ALA A 70 11.30 3.93 20.02
C ALA A 70 10.36 4.97 19.39
N LYS A 71 9.77 4.66 18.23
CA LYS A 71 8.66 5.44 17.63
C LYS A 71 9.01 6.91 17.34
N SER A 72 10.23 7.20 16.87
CA SER A 72 10.58 8.59 16.52
C SER A 72 9.68 9.17 15.42
N ASN A 73 9.28 10.43 15.59
CA ASN A 73 8.33 11.11 14.73
C ASN A 73 8.81 11.21 13.28
N ILE A 74 10.11 11.38 13.05
CA ILE A 74 10.66 11.48 11.69
C ILE A 74 10.42 10.19 10.89
N TRP A 75 10.47 9.03 11.56
CA TRP A 75 10.18 7.74 10.94
C TRP A 75 8.67 7.59 10.69
N LEU A 76 7.82 8.05 11.61
CA LEU A 76 6.37 8.03 11.41
C LEU A 76 5.96 8.92 10.22
N ILE A 77 6.52 10.12 10.11
CA ILE A 77 6.30 11.02 8.98
C ILE A 77 6.78 10.36 7.69
N SER A 78 7.96 9.75 7.69
CA SER A 78 8.48 9.01 6.54
C SER A 78 7.55 7.87 6.10
N LEU A 79 7.06 7.07 7.05
CA LEU A 79 6.12 5.99 6.78
C LEU A 79 4.80 6.50 6.18
N ARG A 80 4.23 7.57 6.75
CA ARG A 80 3.00 8.19 6.25
C ARG A 80 3.20 8.78 4.84
N SER A 81 4.32 9.44 4.59
CA SER A 81 4.66 9.97 3.26
C SER A 81 4.82 8.86 2.22
N ILE A 82 5.51 7.75 2.56
CA ILE A 82 5.63 6.60 1.64
C ILE A 82 4.26 5.96 1.39
N GLY A 83 3.40 5.87 2.41
CA GLY A 83 2.02 5.42 2.24
C GLY A 83 1.24 6.28 1.24
N LEU A 84 1.38 7.61 1.29
CA LEU A 84 0.78 8.50 0.29
C LEU A 84 1.37 8.31 -1.11
N VAL A 85 2.67 8.06 -1.22
CA VAL A 85 3.32 7.76 -2.51
C VAL A 85 2.75 6.47 -3.09
N LEU A 86 2.61 5.40 -2.30
CA LEU A 86 1.98 4.15 -2.75
C LEU A 86 0.55 4.38 -3.24
N GLU A 87 -0.26 5.11 -2.47
CA GLU A 87 -1.65 5.39 -2.84
C GLU A 87 -1.75 6.22 -4.12
N LEU A 88 -0.89 7.23 -4.27
CA LEU A 88 -0.81 8.04 -5.48
C LEU A 88 -0.45 7.19 -6.71
N LEU A 89 0.52 6.28 -6.56
CA LEU A 89 0.88 5.34 -7.64
C LEU A 89 -0.26 4.39 -7.98
N ILE A 90 -1.00 3.89 -6.98
CA ILE A 90 -2.20 3.07 -7.20
C ILE A 90 -3.27 3.87 -7.97
N CYS A 91 -3.52 5.12 -7.59
CA CYS A 91 -4.42 6.02 -8.34
C CYS A 91 -3.99 6.15 -9.80
N ILE A 92 -2.71 6.40 -10.07
CA ILE A 92 -2.18 6.54 -11.43
C ILE A 92 -2.44 5.25 -12.23
N ILE A 93 -2.18 4.08 -11.66
CA ILE A 93 -2.41 2.79 -12.33
C ILE A 93 -3.89 2.59 -12.64
N LEU A 94 -4.77 2.83 -11.67
CA LEU A 94 -6.21 2.63 -11.84
C LEU A 94 -6.79 3.59 -12.88
N ILE A 95 -6.41 4.86 -12.83
CA ILE A 95 -6.87 5.88 -13.77
C ILE A 95 -6.29 5.63 -15.17
N SER A 96 -5.04 5.17 -15.28
CA SER A 96 -4.42 4.87 -16.58
C SER A 96 -5.11 3.75 -17.35
N VAL A 97 -5.86 2.86 -16.67
CA VAL A 97 -6.63 1.82 -17.36
C VAL A 97 -7.90 2.40 -18.03
N ILE A 98 -8.39 3.53 -17.54
CA ILE A 98 -9.66 4.13 -17.97
C ILE A 98 -9.44 5.30 -18.94
N LEU A 99 -8.37 6.07 -18.76
CA LEU A 99 -8.10 7.25 -19.59
C LEU A 99 -7.65 6.88 -21.01
N GLU A 100 -8.09 7.70 -21.97
CA GLU A 100 -7.57 7.72 -23.33
C GLU A 100 -6.08 8.05 -23.35
N LYS A 101 -5.34 7.50 -24.32
CA LYS A 101 -3.88 7.66 -24.43
C LYS A 101 -3.39 9.11 -24.39
N GLU A 102 -4.13 10.02 -25.02
CA GLU A 102 -3.81 11.45 -25.08
C GLU A 102 -3.81 12.14 -23.70
N LYS A 103 -4.55 11.59 -22.73
CA LYS A 103 -4.65 12.14 -21.36
C LYS A 103 -3.65 11.51 -20.39
N HIS A 104 -2.90 10.48 -20.79
CA HIS A 104 -1.88 9.87 -19.92
C HIS A 104 -0.77 10.84 -19.54
N GLU A 105 -0.33 11.70 -20.48
CA GLU A 105 0.72 12.68 -20.18
C GLU A 105 0.28 13.65 -19.07
N GLN A 106 -0.96 14.12 -19.12
CA GLN A 106 -1.54 14.97 -18.08
C GLN A 106 -1.62 14.24 -16.73
N LEU A 107 -2.03 12.97 -16.72
CA LEU A 107 -2.07 12.14 -15.52
C LEU A 107 -0.67 11.97 -14.90
N PHE A 108 0.34 11.65 -15.70
CA PHE A 108 1.71 11.48 -15.21
C PHE A 108 2.30 12.81 -14.71
N ASN A 109 1.99 13.93 -15.36
CA ASN A 109 2.41 15.25 -14.89
C ASN A 109 1.75 15.62 -13.55
N ALA A 110 0.45 15.35 -13.40
CA ALA A 110 -0.26 15.52 -12.12
C ALA A 110 0.33 14.61 -11.02
N GLY A 111 0.63 13.36 -11.36
CA GLY A 111 1.31 12.41 -10.47
C GLY A 111 2.69 12.89 -10.01
N ARG A 112 3.53 13.38 -10.93
CA ARG A 112 4.84 13.96 -10.63
C ARG A 112 4.72 15.18 -9.71
N PHE A 113 3.75 16.05 -9.98
CA PHE A 113 3.47 17.19 -9.11
C PHE A 113 3.05 16.75 -7.70
N GLY A 114 2.20 15.73 -7.60
CA GLY A 114 1.83 15.13 -6.31
C GLY A 114 3.03 14.56 -5.55
N LEU A 115 3.92 13.81 -6.22
CA LEU A 115 5.15 13.29 -5.62
C LEU A 115 6.06 14.42 -5.11
N LEU A 116 6.19 15.50 -5.88
CA LEU A 116 6.97 16.67 -5.49
C LEU A 116 6.40 17.33 -4.23
N LEU A 117 5.07 17.50 -4.15
CA LEU A 117 4.41 18.06 -2.97
C LEU A 117 4.60 17.19 -1.73
N ILE A 118 4.49 15.87 -1.85
CA ILE A 118 4.74 14.93 -0.75
C ILE A 118 6.20 15.04 -0.28
N GLY A 119 7.15 15.14 -1.22
CA GLY A 119 8.57 15.32 -0.93
C GLY A 119 8.88 16.64 -0.21
N LEU A 120 8.31 17.76 -0.68
CA LEU A 120 8.44 19.06 -0.03
C LEU A 120 7.85 19.06 1.39
N TYR A 121 6.70 18.43 1.57
CA TYR A 121 6.06 18.29 2.87
C TYR A 121 6.95 17.49 3.84
N TRP A 122 7.50 16.37 3.38
CA TRP A 122 8.41 15.55 4.18
C TRP A 122 9.67 16.33 4.60
N LEU A 123 10.27 17.08 3.68
CA LEU A 123 11.43 17.94 3.98
C LEU A 123 11.08 19.04 4.99
N TYR A 124 9.95 19.72 4.80
CA TYR A 124 9.48 20.77 5.70
C TYR A 124 9.30 20.25 7.13
N GLN A 125 8.65 19.09 7.29
CA GLN A 125 8.46 18.47 8.59
C GLN A 125 9.77 17.96 9.20
N GLY A 126 10.69 17.43 8.38
CA GLY A 126 12.00 16.96 8.82
C GLY A 126 12.89 18.08 9.38
N LEU A 127 12.88 19.26 8.75
CA LEU A 127 13.69 20.41 9.18
C LEU A 127 13.15 21.06 10.47
N ASN A 128 11.83 21.19 10.60
CA ASN A 128 11.22 21.86 11.75
C ASN A 128 11.22 21.01 13.04
N HIS A 129 11.48 19.70 12.93
CA HIS A 129 11.54 18.80 14.09
C HIS A 129 12.68 19.17 15.08
N TYR A 130 13.73 19.86 14.63
CA TYR A 130 14.92 20.10 15.47
C TYR A 130 14.91 21.44 16.24
N GLN A 131 13.98 22.35 15.97
CA GLN A 131 14.06 23.74 16.44
C GLN A 131 13.00 24.17 17.47
N GLU A 132 12.02 23.33 17.82
CA GLU A 132 10.84 23.77 18.58
C GLU A 132 10.73 23.19 20.00
N SER A 133 9.96 23.87 20.85
CA SER A 133 9.63 23.41 22.20
C SER A 133 8.64 22.24 22.15
N VAL A 134 8.73 21.32 23.14
CA VAL A 134 7.97 20.06 23.17
C VAL A 134 6.45 20.24 23.02
N TYR A 135 5.89 21.35 23.51
CA TYR A 135 4.44 21.63 23.45
C TYR A 135 3.95 22.00 22.04
N ILE A 136 4.70 22.87 21.34
CA ILE A 136 4.37 23.30 19.98
C ILE A 136 4.52 22.13 19.00
N ILE A 137 5.48 21.24 19.26
CA ILE A 137 5.72 20.03 18.46
C ILE A 137 4.50 19.11 18.46
N VAL A 138 3.88 18.86 19.63
CA VAL A 138 2.78 17.88 19.75
C VAL A 138 1.52 18.36 19.02
N GLU A 139 1.14 19.62 19.16
CA GLU A 139 -0.05 20.19 18.52
C GLU A 139 0.12 20.30 16.99
N LYS A 140 1.26 20.83 16.52
CA LYS A 140 1.58 20.86 15.08
C LYS A 140 1.63 19.46 14.47
N GLN A 141 2.13 18.48 15.21
CA GLN A 141 2.19 17.10 14.76
C GLN A 141 0.81 16.47 14.62
N GLN A 142 -0.16 16.79 15.48
CA GLN A 142 -1.54 16.32 15.33
C GLN A 142 -2.19 16.88 14.06
N ILE A 143 -2.08 18.19 13.85
CA ILE A 143 -2.63 18.86 12.66
C ILE A 143 -1.96 18.31 11.40
N SER A 144 -0.64 18.13 11.43
CA SER A 144 0.13 17.49 10.37
C SER A 144 -0.36 16.07 10.07
N ASN A 145 -0.54 15.26 11.11
CA ASN A 145 -1.00 13.89 11.01
C ASN A 145 -2.41 13.80 10.41
N LEU A 146 -3.33 14.63 10.90
CA LEU A 146 -4.70 14.72 10.41
C LEU A 146 -4.75 15.19 8.95
N PHE A 147 -3.94 16.16 8.58
CA PHE A 147 -3.85 16.64 7.20
C PHE A 147 -3.35 15.55 6.25
N MET A 148 -2.33 14.77 6.66
CA MET A 148 -1.82 13.65 5.87
C MET A 148 -2.84 12.52 5.73
N SER A 149 -3.54 12.16 6.81
CA SER A 149 -4.59 11.13 6.73
C SER A 149 -5.79 11.59 5.92
N PHE A 150 -6.14 12.88 5.97
CA PHE A 150 -7.16 13.47 5.11
C PHE A 150 -6.81 13.41 3.62
N ILE A 151 -5.58 13.82 3.24
CA ILE A 151 -5.11 13.71 1.84
C ILE A 151 -5.14 12.27 1.38
N GLY A 152 -4.61 11.34 2.20
CA GLY A 152 -4.62 9.92 1.89
C GLY A 152 -6.03 9.38 1.70
N LEU A 153 -6.97 9.77 2.57
CA LEU A 153 -8.37 9.38 2.43
C LEU A 153 -8.98 9.90 1.13
N MET A 154 -8.70 11.14 0.74
CA MET A 154 -9.18 11.71 -0.52
C MET A 154 -8.61 10.96 -1.73
N LEU A 155 -7.31 10.63 -1.73
CA LEU A 155 -6.71 9.78 -2.75
C LEU A 155 -7.36 8.40 -2.80
N SER A 156 -7.63 7.78 -1.64
CA SER A 156 -8.30 6.49 -1.58
C SER A 156 -9.74 6.50 -2.05
N ILE A 157 -10.48 7.59 -1.83
CA ILE A 157 -11.82 7.75 -2.40
C ILE A 157 -11.72 7.81 -3.93
N VAL A 158 -10.75 8.57 -4.46
CA VAL A 158 -10.49 8.62 -5.91
C VAL A 158 -10.14 7.23 -6.44
N ALA A 159 -9.18 6.52 -5.81
CA ALA A 159 -8.81 5.15 -6.16
C ALA A 159 -10.01 4.20 -6.11
N PHE A 160 -10.89 4.35 -5.12
CA PHE A 160 -12.08 3.50 -4.97
C PHE A 160 -13.09 3.73 -6.10
N VAL A 161 -13.39 4.98 -6.44
CA VAL A 161 -14.33 5.35 -7.51
C VAL A 161 -13.83 4.85 -8.86
N PHE A 162 -12.59 5.20 -9.23
CA PHE A 162 -12.00 4.75 -10.49
C PHE A 162 -11.78 3.22 -10.49
N GLY A 163 -11.40 2.63 -9.36
CA GLY A 163 -11.29 1.17 -9.22
C GLY A 163 -12.65 0.45 -9.38
N PHE A 164 -13.77 1.08 -9.06
CA PHE A 164 -15.10 0.53 -9.36
C PHE A 164 -15.40 0.59 -10.86
N GLN A 165 -15.15 1.73 -11.49
CA GLN A 165 -15.33 1.88 -12.95
C GLN A 165 -14.46 0.90 -13.74
N CYS A 166 -13.19 0.75 -13.35
CA CYS A 166 -12.26 -0.19 -13.97
C CYS A 166 -12.76 -1.64 -13.86
N VAL A 167 -13.22 -2.06 -12.68
CA VAL A 167 -13.79 -3.41 -12.49
C VAL A 167 -15.05 -3.61 -13.35
N HIS A 168 -15.89 -2.59 -13.48
CA HIS A 168 -17.10 -2.67 -14.32
C HIS A 168 -16.75 -2.87 -15.80
N GLN A 169 -15.83 -2.07 -16.33
CA GLN A 169 -15.35 -2.20 -17.72
C GLN A 169 -14.70 -3.56 -17.98
N LEU A 170 -13.87 -4.05 -17.06
CA LEU A 170 -13.26 -5.38 -17.19
C LEU A 170 -14.30 -6.51 -17.15
N HIS A 171 -15.39 -6.35 -16.40
CA HIS A 171 -16.51 -7.30 -16.42
C HIS A 171 -17.26 -7.27 -17.76
N GLN A 172 -17.52 -6.10 -18.33
CA GLN A 172 -18.13 -5.99 -19.67
C GLN A 172 -17.25 -6.61 -20.75
N TYR A 173 -15.94 -6.35 -20.71
CA TYR A 173 -14.97 -6.95 -21.62
C TYR A 173 -14.91 -8.48 -21.48
N LYS A 174 -15.01 -8.99 -20.25
CA LYS A 174 -15.10 -10.44 -19.99
C LYS A 174 -16.31 -11.07 -20.66
N GLU A 175 -17.45 -10.40 -20.65
CA GLU A 175 -18.68 -10.88 -21.28
C GLU A 175 -18.58 -10.85 -22.80
N TYR A 176 -18.01 -9.78 -23.36
CA TYR A 176 -17.73 -9.69 -24.80
C TYR A 176 -16.83 -10.84 -25.28
N LEU A 177 -15.73 -11.07 -24.56
CA LEU A 177 -14.80 -12.16 -24.84
C LEU A 177 -15.52 -13.53 -24.84
N LYS A 178 -16.38 -13.81 -23.86
CA LYS A 178 -17.14 -15.08 -23.79
C LYS A 178 -18.05 -15.36 -24.99
N LEU A 179 -18.46 -14.32 -25.70
CA LEU A 179 -19.31 -14.45 -26.90
C LEU A 179 -18.50 -14.83 -28.15
N ASP A 180 -17.20 -14.51 -28.20
CA ASP A 180 -16.34 -14.68 -29.39
C ASP A 180 -15.57 -16.03 -29.42
N ASN A 181 -16.17 -17.08 -28.84
CA ASN A 181 -15.58 -18.40 -28.57
C ASN A 181 -14.81 -19.04 -29.75
N LYS A 182 -13.49 -18.79 -29.84
CA LYS A 182 -12.56 -19.58 -30.66
C LYS A 182 -11.18 -19.70 -29.97
N ASN A 183 -10.78 -20.94 -29.67
CA ASN A 183 -9.42 -21.43 -29.33
C ASN A 183 -8.93 -21.32 -27.88
N ASP A 184 -7.97 -22.21 -27.56
CA ASP A 184 -7.19 -22.30 -26.31
C ASP A 184 -6.54 -20.98 -25.82
N SER A 185 -6.36 -19.99 -26.70
CA SER A 185 -5.87 -18.66 -26.31
C SER A 185 -6.88 -17.90 -25.44
N PHE A 186 -8.16 -18.23 -25.60
CA PHE A 186 -9.30 -17.65 -24.89
C PHE A 186 -9.24 -17.92 -23.38
N ALA A 187 -9.01 -19.17 -22.99
CA ALA A 187 -8.92 -19.57 -21.59
C ALA A 187 -7.79 -18.83 -20.86
N HIS A 188 -6.67 -18.59 -21.56
CA HIS A 188 -5.52 -17.88 -21.01
C HIS A 188 -5.78 -16.39 -20.82
N GLN A 189 -6.46 -15.74 -21.77
CA GLN A 189 -6.87 -14.34 -21.65
C GLN A 189 -7.89 -14.14 -20.53
N LEU A 190 -8.84 -15.08 -20.36
CA LEU A 190 -9.87 -14.99 -19.33
C LEU A 190 -9.29 -15.13 -17.92
N LEU A 191 -8.34 -16.05 -17.69
CA LEU A 191 -7.67 -16.21 -16.40
C LEU A 191 -6.83 -14.98 -16.03
N LYS A 192 -6.14 -14.38 -17.01
CA LYS A 192 -5.42 -13.11 -16.83
C LYS A 192 -6.37 -11.97 -16.44
N LEU A 193 -7.52 -11.88 -17.11
CA LEU A 193 -8.52 -10.87 -16.82
C LEU A 193 -9.12 -11.02 -15.43
N GLU A 194 -9.45 -12.25 -15.00
CA GLU A 194 -9.94 -12.54 -13.65
C GLU A 194 -8.90 -12.18 -12.58
N THR A 195 -7.64 -12.51 -12.82
CA THR A 195 -6.54 -12.15 -11.93
C THR A 195 -6.44 -10.63 -11.79
N ARG A 196 -6.51 -9.88 -12.90
CA ARG A 196 -6.46 -8.41 -12.89
C ARG A 196 -7.63 -7.79 -12.14
N ILE A 197 -8.84 -8.34 -12.29
CA ILE A 197 -10.02 -7.90 -11.53
C ILE A 197 -9.79 -8.09 -10.02
N ILE A 198 -9.23 -9.22 -9.60
CA ILE A 198 -8.91 -9.49 -8.19
C ILE A 198 -7.87 -8.47 -7.67
N GLN A 199 -6.79 -8.24 -8.43
CA GLN A 199 -5.76 -7.27 -8.07
C GLN A 199 -6.36 -5.87 -7.83
N ILE A 200 -7.19 -5.39 -8.76
CA ILE A 200 -7.83 -4.07 -8.65
C ILE A 200 -8.78 -4.02 -7.45
N LYS A 201 -9.54 -5.10 -7.18
CA LYS A 201 -10.43 -5.18 -6.01
C LYS A 201 -9.66 -5.06 -4.69
N ILE A 202 -8.49 -5.71 -4.59
CA ILE A 202 -7.64 -5.63 -3.40
C ILE A 202 -7.08 -4.21 -3.26
N LEU A 203 -6.46 -3.67 -4.31
CA LEU A 203 -5.82 -2.35 -4.26
C LEU A 203 -6.82 -1.24 -3.90
N LYS A 204 -7.98 -1.19 -4.56
CA LYS A 204 -8.97 -0.12 -4.34
C LYS A 204 -9.57 -0.12 -2.92
N LEU A 205 -9.63 -1.28 -2.27
CA LEU A 205 -10.16 -1.38 -0.90
C LEU A 205 -9.08 -1.08 0.14
N SER A 206 -7.82 -1.44 -0.16
CA SER A 206 -6.72 -1.36 0.81
C SER A 206 -6.41 0.06 1.26
N GLY A 207 -6.39 1.03 0.34
CA GLY A 207 -6.22 2.45 0.68
C GLY A 207 -7.35 2.98 1.56
N LEU A 208 -8.60 2.66 1.21
CA LEU A 208 -9.77 3.08 1.97
C LEU A 208 -9.75 2.55 3.41
N VAL A 209 -9.35 1.29 3.62
CA VAL A 209 -9.21 0.70 4.96
C VAL A 209 -8.07 1.38 5.73
N GLN A 210 -6.90 1.54 5.11
CA GLN A 210 -5.74 2.14 5.77
C GLN A 210 -6.01 3.59 6.19
N PHE A 211 -6.33 4.45 5.21
CA PHE A 211 -6.51 5.87 5.45
C PHE A 211 -7.84 6.19 6.14
N GLY A 212 -8.87 5.35 5.97
CA GLY A 212 -10.12 5.47 6.71
C GLY A 212 -9.92 5.24 8.21
N VAL A 213 -9.23 4.16 8.59
CA VAL A 213 -8.91 3.91 10.00
C VAL A 213 -7.98 4.99 10.56
N GLN A 214 -6.96 5.38 9.80
CA GLN A 214 -6.03 6.43 10.22
C GLN A 214 -6.73 7.79 10.42
N PHE A 215 -7.60 8.20 9.49
CA PHE A 215 -8.33 9.47 9.57
C PHE A 215 -9.35 9.48 10.70
N CYS A 216 -10.11 8.39 10.87
CA CYS A 216 -11.03 8.26 12.01
C CYS A 216 -10.29 8.37 13.33
N TRP A 217 -9.12 7.74 13.44
CA TRP A 217 -8.29 7.79 14.64
C TRP A 217 -7.69 9.17 14.90
N ASP A 218 -7.05 9.76 13.90
CA ASP A 218 -6.44 11.09 13.99
C ASP A 218 -7.51 12.16 14.31
N SER A 219 -8.72 12.04 13.73
CA SER A 219 -9.86 12.92 14.02
C SER A 219 -10.37 12.76 15.44
N LEU A 220 -10.57 11.52 15.89
CA LEU A 220 -11.03 11.24 17.26
C LEU A 220 -10.04 11.78 18.29
N ALA A 221 -8.74 11.58 18.05
CA ALA A 221 -7.70 12.13 18.91
C ALA A 221 -7.71 13.67 18.94
N TYR A 222 -7.86 14.31 17.77
CA TYR A 222 -7.92 15.78 17.66
C TYR A 222 -9.13 16.38 18.38
N PHE A 223 -10.33 15.78 18.23
CA PHE A 223 -11.55 16.31 18.86
C PHE A 223 -11.64 16.05 20.37
N LEU A 224 -11.03 14.96 20.87
CA LEU A 224 -11.11 14.59 22.29
C LEU A 224 -9.95 15.13 23.13
N SER A 225 -8.85 15.60 22.54
CA SER A 225 -7.75 16.18 23.31
C SER A 225 -7.97 17.67 23.55
N SER A 226 -8.41 18.05 24.75
CA SER A 226 -8.44 19.46 25.17
C SER A 226 -7.12 19.93 25.79
N THR A 227 -6.28 18.98 26.23
CA THR A 227 -4.95 19.22 26.80
C THR A 227 -3.91 18.23 26.25
N THR A 228 -2.62 18.58 26.33
CA THR A 228 -1.51 17.71 25.90
C THR A 228 -1.42 16.39 26.69
N ILE A 229 -1.78 16.42 27.98
CA ILE A 229 -1.81 15.22 28.84
C ILE A 229 -2.92 14.26 28.40
N GLU A 230 -4.11 14.78 28.10
CA GLU A 230 -5.20 13.99 27.53
C GLU A 230 -4.81 13.42 26.17
N CYS A 231 -4.11 14.20 25.36
CA CYS A 231 -3.63 13.73 24.07
C CYS A 231 -2.66 12.55 24.20
N THR A 232 -1.69 12.61 25.14
CA THR A 232 -0.78 11.48 25.37
C THR A 232 -1.51 10.21 25.78
N ARG A 233 -2.66 10.30 26.47
CA ARG A 233 -3.48 9.12 26.84
C ARG A 233 -4.15 8.45 25.64
N TYR A 234 -4.43 9.19 24.57
CA TYR A 234 -4.98 8.61 23.33
C TYR A 234 -3.90 7.96 22.46
N PHE A 235 -2.63 8.33 22.60
CA PHE A 235 -1.54 7.75 21.81
C PHE A 235 -0.67 6.75 22.58
N MET A 236 -0.85 6.64 23.91
CA MET A 236 -0.10 5.74 24.78
C MET A 236 -1.04 4.79 25.51
N PRO A 237 -0.81 3.46 25.42
CA PRO A 237 -1.64 2.50 26.10
C PRO A 237 -1.46 2.61 27.63
N THR A 238 -2.57 2.60 28.35
CA THR A 238 -2.64 2.68 29.82
C THR A 238 -3.12 1.38 30.47
N THR A 239 -3.68 0.48 29.67
CA THR A 239 -4.26 -0.81 30.08
C THR A 239 -3.92 -1.89 29.04
N LEU A 240 -4.03 -3.17 29.40
CA LEU A 240 -3.82 -4.26 28.44
C LEU A 240 -4.83 -4.22 27.27
N SER A 241 -6.06 -3.79 27.51
CA SER A 241 -7.06 -3.63 26.44
C SER A 241 -6.67 -2.54 25.45
N THR A 242 -6.15 -1.40 25.93
CA THR A 242 -5.68 -0.31 25.06
C THR A 242 -4.42 -0.71 24.29
N VAL A 243 -3.55 -1.55 24.85
CA VAL A 243 -2.42 -2.16 24.10
C VAL A 243 -2.94 -2.88 22.86
N LEU A 244 -3.90 -3.79 23.00
CA LEU A 244 -4.40 -4.58 21.87
C LEU A 244 -5.10 -3.70 20.82
N ILE A 245 -5.96 -2.78 21.27
CA ILE A 245 -6.67 -1.86 20.36
C ILE A 245 -5.68 -1.00 19.57
N TYR A 246 -4.67 -0.43 20.25
CA TYR A 246 -3.72 0.47 19.60
C TYR A 246 -2.75 -0.27 18.67
N SER A 247 -2.32 -1.49 19.04
CA SER A 247 -1.58 -2.37 18.14
C SER A 247 -2.37 -2.69 16.87
N VAL A 248 -3.65 -3.06 17.00
CA VAL A 248 -4.51 -3.34 15.83
C VAL A 248 -4.65 -2.10 14.95
N LEU A 249 -4.94 -0.94 15.53
CA LEU A 249 -5.09 0.31 14.77
C LEU A 249 -3.79 0.71 14.06
N LYS A 250 -2.63 0.58 14.72
CA LYS A 250 -1.31 0.87 14.12
C LYS A 250 -0.99 -0.09 13.00
N LEU A 251 -1.25 -1.38 13.20
CA LEU A 251 -1.05 -2.38 12.16
C LEU A 251 -1.94 -2.09 10.95
N ILE A 252 -3.24 -1.82 11.14
CA ILE A 252 -4.12 -1.46 10.01
C ILE A 252 -3.62 -0.19 9.31
N SER A 253 -3.24 0.84 10.06
CA SER A 253 -2.84 2.14 9.50
C SER A 253 -1.49 2.12 8.78
N LEU A 254 -0.60 1.17 9.09
CA LEU A 254 0.77 1.15 8.54
C LEU A 254 1.06 -0.06 7.64
N THR A 255 0.39 -1.20 7.85
CA THR A 255 0.65 -2.45 7.10
C THR A 255 -0.34 -2.75 5.98
N THR A 256 -1.57 -2.23 6.02
CA THR A 256 -2.62 -2.68 5.10
C THR A 256 -2.25 -2.46 3.64
N LEU A 257 -1.78 -1.27 3.28
CA LEU A 257 -1.39 -0.92 1.91
C LEU A 257 -0.15 -1.69 1.44
N PRO A 258 0.99 -1.73 2.17
CA PRO A 258 2.14 -2.49 1.71
C PRO A 258 1.86 -3.99 1.60
N VAL A 259 1.03 -4.56 2.49
CA VAL A 259 0.55 -5.96 2.39
C VAL A 259 -0.33 -6.15 1.17
N ALA A 260 -1.30 -5.27 0.91
CA ALA A 260 -2.15 -5.37 -0.27
C ALA A 260 -1.35 -5.31 -1.58
N VAL A 261 -0.41 -4.38 -1.68
CA VAL A 261 0.52 -4.27 -2.83
C VAL A 261 1.33 -5.55 -2.96
N PHE A 262 1.90 -6.06 -1.87
CA PHE A 262 2.67 -7.29 -1.90
C PHE A 262 1.85 -8.51 -2.33
N LEU A 263 0.61 -8.63 -1.84
CA LEU A 263 -0.33 -9.68 -2.24
C LEU A 263 -0.62 -9.62 -3.75
N VAL A 264 -0.82 -8.42 -4.29
CA VAL A 264 -1.03 -8.21 -5.72
C VAL A 264 0.21 -8.60 -6.53
N CYS A 265 1.41 -8.20 -6.09
CA CYS A 265 2.65 -8.48 -6.80
C CYS A 265 3.02 -9.97 -6.75
N TYR A 266 2.89 -10.63 -5.59
CA TYR A 266 3.34 -12.00 -5.37
C TYR A 266 2.19 -13.02 -5.41
N GLU A 267 1.19 -12.92 -4.53
CA GLU A 267 0.16 -13.96 -4.38
C GLU A 267 -0.74 -14.09 -5.60
N CYS A 268 -1.13 -12.97 -6.22
CA CYS A 268 -1.93 -12.99 -7.45
C CYS A 268 -1.12 -13.48 -8.66
N ASN A 269 0.21 -13.46 -8.61
CA ASN A 269 1.08 -13.86 -9.73
C ASN A 269 1.88 -15.14 -9.46
N LYS A 270 1.68 -15.82 -8.33
CA LYS A 270 2.49 -16.97 -7.88
C LYS A 270 2.52 -18.15 -8.85
N GLU A 271 1.43 -18.34 -9.59
CA GLU A 271 1.32 -19.38 -10.62
C GLU A 271 2.31 -19.14 -11.76
N TYR A 272 2.55 -17.88 -12.13
CA TYR A 272 3.52 -17.51 -13.15
C TYR A 272 4.97 -17.68 -12.69
N PHE A 273 5.24 -17.59 -11.38
CA PHE A 273 6.57 -17.88 -10.82
C PHE A 273 6.87 -19.38 -10.72
N GLY A 274 5.95 -20.26 -11.14
CA GLY A 274 6.12 -21.71 -11.09
C GLY A 274 6.17 -22.25 -9.65
N ILE A 275 5.45 -21.59 -8.73
CA ILE A 275 5.42 -21.96 -7.32
C ILE A 275 4.03 -22.53 -7.00
N ASN A 276 3.95 -23.86 -6.88
CA ASN A 276 2.78 -24.55 -6.34
C ASN A 276 2.68 -24.30 -4.83
N HIS A 277 2.02 -23.20 -4.43
CA HIS A 277 1.54 -23.05 -3.05
C HIS A 277 0.01 -23.14 -3.02
N ASN A 278 -0.47 -24.35 -2.73
CA ASN A 278 -1.85 -24.67 -2.38
C ASN A 278 -2.20 -23.99 -1.03
N ILE A 279 -2.45 -22.69 -1.04
CA ILE A 279 -3.10 -22.00 0.09
C ILE A 279 -4.50 -21.50 -0.34
N TRP A 280 -4.69 -21.27 -1.64
CA TRP A 280 -5.99 -20.99 -2.23
C TRP A 280 -6.10 -21.81 -3.52
N ASN A 281 -6.93 -22.85 -3.51
CA ASN A 281 -7.15 -23.71 -4.68
C ASN A 281 -7.91 -22.92 -5.76
N PHE A 282 -7.19 -22.24 -6.64
CA PHE A 282 -7.69 -22.01 -8.00
C PHE A 282 -7.34 -23.24 -8.85
N SER A 283 -8.30 -23.71 -9.64
CA SER A 283 -8.23 -24.95 -10.38
C SER A 283 -7.01 -24.96 -11.31
N ARG A 284 -6.15 -25.99 -11.15
CA ARG A 284 -4.93 -26.21 -11.93
C ARG A 284 -5.21 -26.25 -13.43
N SER A 285 -4.49 -25.44 -14.20
CA SER A 285 -4.06 -25.85 -15.54
C SER A 285 -2.54 -25.79 -15.62
N HIS A 286 -1.92 -26.96 -15.74
CA HIS A 286 -0.48 -27.09 -16.00
C HIS A 286 -0.18 -26.54 -17.39
N ARG A 287 0.36 -25.32 -17.51
CA ARG A 287 1.10 -24.90 -18.72
C ARG A 287 2.30 -24.04 -18.33
N SER A 288 3.49 -24.59 -18.54
CA SER A 288 4.74 -23.83 -18.56
C SER A 288 4.68 -22.81 -19.69
N LEU A 289 4.46 -21.54 -19.35
CA LEU A 289 4.46 -20.45 -20.31
C LEU A 289 5.87 -19.91 -20.50
N LYS A 290 6.35 -19.92 -21.74
CA LYS A 290 7.55 -19.20 -22.16
C LYS A 290 7.32 -17.70 -21.96
N VAL A 291 8.35 -17.05 -21.42
CA VAL A 291 8.49 -15.59 -21.33
C VAL A 291 8.30 -14.99 -22.71
N LEU A 292 7.29 -14.12 -22.85
CA LEU A 292 7.12 -13.32 -24.06
C LEU A 292 7.93 -12.03 -23.92
N PRO A 293 8.67 -11.62 -24.97
CA PRO A 293 9.55 -10.45 -24.93
C PRO A 293 8.77 -9.15 -24.69
N ASP A 294 9.43 -8.15 -24.09
CA ASP A 294 8.87 -6.87 -23.64
C ASP A 294 8.04 -6.10 -24.70
N HIS A 295 8.32 -6.31 -25.99
CA HIS A 295 7.55 -5.71 -27.08
C HIS A 295 6.13 -6.25 -27.23
N GLU A 296 5.84 -7.48 -26.79
CA GLU A 296 4.47 -8.01 -26.79
C GLU A 296 3.68 -7.58 -25.56
N GLN A 297 4.34 -7.28 -24.45
CA GLN A 297 3.71 -6.70 -23.25
C GLN A 297 3.18 -5.28 -23.49
N LEU A 298 3.89 -4.50 -24.30
CA LEU A 298 3.41 -3.20 -24.79
C LEU A 298 2.20 -3.34 -25.72
N LYS A 299 2.11 -4.43 -26.49
CA LYS A 299 0.92 -4.80 -27.30
C LYS A 299 -0.28 -5.24 -26.46
N TYR A 300 -0.09 -5.63 -25.19
CA TYR A 300 -1.22 -5.90 -24.28
C TYR A 300 -1.88 -4.62 -23.75
N VAL A 301 -1.20 -3.47 -23.81
CA VAL A 301 -1.83 -2.13 -23.67
C VAL A 301 -2.60 -1.77 -24.95
N GLU A 302 -2.23 -2.33 -26.10
CA GLU A 302 -3.02 -2.20 -27.35
C GLU A 302 -4.28 -3.09 -27.37
N MET A 303 -4.42 -4.11 -26.51
CA MET A 303 -5.67 -4.89 -26.42
C MET A 303 -6.80 -4.17 -25.69
N SER A 304 -6.51 -3.09 -24.96
CA SER A 304 -7.52 -2.09 -24.57
C SER A 304 -7.92 -1.15 -25.73
N GLU A 305 -7.36 -1.32 -26.94
CA GLU A 305 -7.60 -0.45 -28.10
C GLU A 305 -8.35 -1.12 -29.26
N ILE A 306 -9.14 -2.18 -29.02
CA ILE A 306 -10.08 -2.64 -30.03
C ILE A 306 -11.42 -1.92 -29.81
N LYS A 307 -11.53 -0.77 -30.50
CA LYS A 307 -12.68 0.08 -30.85
C LYS A 307 -13.96 -0.02 -30.01
#